data_AF-A0AA48M8K0-F1
#
_entry.id   AF-A0AA48M8K0-F1
#
_cell.length_a   1.000
_cell.length_b   1.000
_cell.length_c   1.000
_cell.angle_alpha   90.00
_cell.angle_beta   90.00
_cell.angle_gamma   90.00
#
_symmetry.space_group_name_H-M   'P 1'
#
loop_
_entity.id
_entity.type
_entity.pdbx_description
1 polymer ?
#
loop_
_entity_poly.entity_id
_entity_poly.type
_entity_poly.pdbx_seq_one_letter_code
_entity_poly.pdbx_strand_id
1 'polypeptide(L)' 'MEKSFYYAVPWQEVSYLREALAALEIPFVLEQDDQLELNPGEVAFVFPNLPIRQFRHVYELFGQASRLYPQ' A
#
# COMPACT_ATOMS: atom_id res chain seq x y z
N MET A 1 -9.46 11.13 -0.69
CA MET A 1 -8.84 10.28 0.35
C MET A 1 -7.54 10.94 0.74
N GLU A 2 -7.32 11.24 2.01
CA GLU A 2 -6.04 11.80 2.49
C GLU A 2 -5.01 10.68 2.54
N LYS A 3 -3.96 10.77 1.73
CA LYS A 3 -2.90 9.75 1.61
C LYS A 3 -1.95 9.89 2.79
N SER A 4 -1.61 8.78 3.44
CA SER A 4 -0.85 8.80 4.70
C SER A 4 0.43 7.98 4.62
N PHE A 5 0.34 6.76 4.10
CA PHE A 5 1.49 5.86 4.00
C PHE A 5 1.34 4.96 2.78
N TYR A 6 2.45 4.32 2.40
CA TYR A 6 2.48 3.42 1.26
C TYR A 6 3.43 2.25 1.45
N TYR A 7 3.25 1.25 0.60
CA TYR A 7 4.13 0.10 0.44
C TYR A 7 4.58 0.00 -1.00
N ALA A 8 5.89 -0.01 -1.23
CA ALA A 8 6.46 -0.32 -2.53
C ALA A 8 6.54 -1.85 -2.69
N VAL A 9 5.94 -2.38 -3.75
CA VAL A 9 5.93 -3.82 -4.03
C VAL A 9 6.23 -4.09 -5.51
N PRO A 10 6.82 -5.24 -5.84
CA PRO A 10 6.99 -5.66 -7.23
C PRO A 10 5.65 -5.78 -7.96
N TRP A 11 5.63 -5.41 -9.24
CA TRP A 11 4.43 -5.51 -10.10
C TRP A 11 3.78 -6.90 -10.11
N GLN A 12 4.58 -7.95 -9.93
CA GLN A 12 4.11 -9.34 -9.94
C GLN A 12 3.22 -9.67 -8.74
N GLU A 13 3.35 -8.95 -7.62
CA GLU A 13 2.58 -9.19 -6.40
C GLU A 13 1.25 -8.42 -6.37
N VAL A 14 1.06 -7.48 -7.30
CA VAL A 14 -0.07 -6.54 -7.31
C VAL A 14 -1.42 -7.25 -7.37
N SER A 15 -1.57 -8.29 -8.20
CA SER A 15 -2.86 -8.97 -8.35
C SER A 15 -3.30 -9.61 -7.05
N TYR A 16 -2.40 -10.38 -6.43
CA TYR A 16 -2.66 -11.07 -5.17
C TYR A 16 -2.98 -10.08 -4.03
N LEU A 17 -2.16 -9.04 -3.87
CA LEU A 17 -2.35 -8.04 -2.81
C LEU A 17 -3.65 -7.26 -3.01
N ARG A 18 -3.98 -6.90 -4.25
CA ARG A 18 -5.25 -6.23 -4.59
C ARG A 18 -6.46 -7.08 -4.22
N GLU A 19 -6.44 -8.36 -4.54
CA GLU A 19 -7.52 -9.30 -4.21
C GLU A 19 -7.68 -9.46 -2.70
N ALA A 20 -6.56 -9.61 -1.97
CA ALA A 20 -6.56 -9.71 -0.52
C ALA A 20 -7.12 -8.44 0.16
N LEU A 21 -6.69 -7.26 -0.28
CA LEU A 21 -7.18 -5.98 0.26
C LEU A 21 -8.67 -5.76 -0.06
N ALA A 22 -9.12 -6.16 -1.24
CA ALA A 22 -10.52 -6.08 -1.63
C ALA A 22 -11.40 -7.00 -0.77
N ALA A 23 -10.95 -8.22 -0.47
CA ALA A 23 -11.66 -9.15 0.41
C ALA A 23 -11.77 -8.65 1.85
N LEU A 24 -10.84 -7.79 2.29
CA LEU A 24 -10.83 -7.16 3.60
C LEU A 24 -11.50 -5.78 3.62
N GLU A 25 -12.05 -5.33 2.49
CA GLU A 25 -12.66 -4.01 2.31
C GLU A 25 -11.73 -2.84 2.71
N ILE A 26 -10.42 -3.01 2.50
CA ILE A 26 -9.41 -2.00 2.86
C ILE A 26 -9.26 -1.01 1.70
N PRO A 27 -9.43 0.30 1.94
CA PRO A 27 -9.26 1.31 0.89
C PRO A 27 -7.77 1.51 0.56
N PHE A 28 -7.43 1.50 -0.73
CA PHE A 28 -6.10 1.79 -1.24
C PHE A 28 -6.15 2.37 -2.66
N VAL A 29 -5.04 2.97 -3.10
CA VAL A 29 -4.80 3.40 -4.48
C VAL A 29 -3.45 2.85 -4.95
N LEU A 30 -3.33 2.50 -6.23
CA LEU A 30 -2.05 2.14 -6.83
C LEU A 30 -1.41 3.35 -7.50
N GLU A 31 -0.14 3.61 -7.19
CA GLU A 31 0.58 4.78 -7.73
C GLU A 31 2.00 4.39 -8.19
N GLN A 32 2.44 5.04 -9.26
CA GLN A 32 3.83 5.01 -9.75
C GLN A 32 4.36 6.44 -9.86
N ASP A 33 4.12 7.23 -8.81
CA ASP A 33 4.52 8.64 -8.76
C ASP A 33 6.04 8.75 -8.53
N ASP A 34 6.68 9.69 -9.23
CA ASP A 34 8.12 9.97 -9.11
C ASP A 34 8.50 10.54 -7.72
N GLN A 35 7.53 11.06 -6.96
CA GLN A 35 7.74 11.49 -5.58
C GLN A 35 7.87 10.32 -4.59
N LEU A 36 7.46 9.12 -4.98
CA LEU A 36 7.55 7.93 -4.17
C LEU A 36 8.88 7.22 -4.43
N GLU A 37 9.49 6.71 -3.37
CA GLU A 37 10.73 5.95 -3.47
C GLU A 37 10.41 4.57 -4.05
N LEU A 38 10.36 4.43 -5.36
CA LEU A 38 10.05 3.16 -6.04
C LEU A 38 11.26 2.69 -6.83
N ASN A 39 11.60 1.41 -6.69
CA ASN A 39 12.57 0.79 -7.58
C ASN A 39 11.94 0.51 -8.96
N PRO A 40 12.77 0.34 -10.01
CA PRO A 40 12.28 -0.10 -11.30
C PRO A 40 11.48 -1.40 -11.19
N GLY A 41 10.25 -1.40 -11.70
CA GLY A 41 9.35 -2.57 -11.64
C GLY A 41 8.52 -2.66 -10.35
N GLU A 42 8.56 -1.65 -9.48
CA GLU A 42 7.67 -1.53 -8.33
C GLU A 42 6.46 -0.62 -8.62
N VAL A 43 5.44 -0.79 -7.79
CA VAL A 43 4.27 0.09 -7.68
C VAL A 43 3.97 0.32 -6.20
N ALA A 44 3.46 1.50 -5.87
CA ALA A 44 3.04 1.83 -4.52
C ALA A 44 1.58 1.42 -4.30
N PHE A 45 1.32 0.68 -3.22
CA PHE A 45 0.00 0.63 -2.59
C PHE A 45 -0.08 1.76 -1.58
N VAL A 46 -0.90 2.77 -1.88
CA VAL A 46 -1.06 3.97 -1.06
C VAL A 46 -2.35 3.89 -0.26
N PHE A 47 -2.24 4.14 1.04
CA PHE A 47 -3.31 4.00 2.01
C PHE A 47 -3.64 5.34 2.67
N PRO A 48 -4.90 5.53 3.08
CA PRO A 48 -5.24 6.61 4.00
C PRO A 48 -4.82 6.28 5.42
N ASN A 49 -5.09 7.20 6.34
CA ASN A 49 -5.16 6.82 7.75
C ASN A 49 -6.21 5.72 7.94
N LEU A 50 -5.76 4.55 8.37
CA LEU A 50 -6.59 3.38 8.61
C LEU A 50 -6.92 3.25 10.10
N PRO A 51 -8.12 2.76 10.46
CA PRO A 51 -8.39 2.28 11.80
C PRO A 51 -7.39 1.18 12.21
N ILE A 52 -7.02 1.11 13.49
CA ILE A 52 -5.96 0.22 14.00
C ILE A 52 -6.14 -1.26 13.59
N ARG A 53 -7.40 -1.73 13.47
CA ARG A 53 -7.70 -3.09 13.02
C ARG A 53 -7.33 -3.32 11.55
N GLN A 54 -7.71 -2.39 10.67
CA GLN A 54 -7.35 -2.47 9.25
C GLN A 54 -5.85 -2.28 9.06
N PHE A 55 -5.24 -1.34 9.78
CA PHE A 55 -3.78 -1.14 9.75
C PHE A 55 -3.03 -2.42 10.12
N ARG A 56 -3.48 -3.13 11.17
CA ARG A 56 -2.88 -4.41 11.56
C ARG A 56 -2.95 -5.45 10.43
N HIS A 57 -4.08 -5.59 9.76
CA HIS A 57 -4.21 -6.50 8.62
C HIS A 57 -3.29 -6.11 7.45
N VAL A 58 -3.16 -4.82 7.14
CA VAL A 58 -2.21 -4.34 6.13
C VAL A 58 -0.78 -4.68 6.55
N TYR A 59 -0.40 -4.39 7.79
CA TYR A 59 0.94 -4.68 8.29
C TYR A 59 1.29 -6.17 8.20
N GLU A 60 0.35 -7.04 8.60
CA GLU A 60 0.50 -8.50 8.51
C GLU A 60 0.58 -8.99 7.05
N LEU A 61 -0.22 -8.41 6.14
CA LEU A 61 -0.27 -8.78 4.72
C LEU A 61 1.02 -8.42 3.98
N PHE A 62 1.56 -7.22 4.22
CA PHE A 62 2.76 -6.73 3.55
C PHE A 62 4.05 -7.19 4.24
N GLY A 63 4.00 -7.58 5.51
CA GLY A 63 5.12 -8.18 6.25
C GLY A 63 6.33 -7.26 6.46
N GLN A 64 6.21 -5.98 6.12
CA GLN A 64 7.28 -4.99 6.22
C GLN A 64 6.77 -3.67 6.82
N ALA A 65 7.70 -2.78 7.17
CA ALA A 65 7.35 -1.43 7.60
C ALA A 65 6.83 -0.60 6.42
N SER A 66 5.77 0.17 6.65
CA SER A 66 5.26 1.14 5.68
C SER A 66 6.19 2.35 5.57
N ARG A 67 6.17 3.02 4.42
CA ARG A 67 6.80 4.33 4.22
C ARG A 67 5.76 5.44 4.34
N LEU A 68 6.15 6.60 4.85
CA LEU A 68 5.25 7.75 4.94
C LEU A 68 5.03 8.35 3.56
N TYR A 69 3.80 8.74 3.25
CA TYR A 69 3.51 9.45 2.01
C TYR A 69 4.10 10.87 2.08
N PRO A 70 4.81 11.35 1.04
CA PRO A 70 5.35 12.71 1.03
C PRO A 70 4.21 13.75 1.07
N GLN A 71 4.40 14.82 1.86
CA GLN A 71 3.44 15.93 1.98
C GLN A 71 3.72 17.05 0.97
#